data_AF-A0A6N7VYM5-F1
#
_entry.id   AF-A0A6N7VYM5-F1
#
_cell.length_a   1.000
_cell.length_b   1.000
_cell.length_c   1.000
_cell.angle_alpha   90.00
_cell.angle_beta   90.00
_cell.angle_gamma   90.00
#
_symmetry.space_group_name_H-M   'P 1'
#
loop_
_entity.id
_entity.type
_entity.pdbx_description
1 polymer ?
#
loop_
_entity_poly.entity_id
_entity_poly.type
_entity_poly.pdbx_seq_one_letter_code
_entity_poly.pdbx_strand_id
1 'polypeptide(L)' 'MAHERNTLVGILSMPQTPSSAFQEKCVTPEAQEQVITADVGYAALSKVTVAAIPSNYGRISFNGYELKVE' A
#
# COMPACT_ATOMS: atom_id res chain seq x y z
N MET A 1 -20.10 -19.82 49.18
CA MET A 1 -21.00 -19.75 47.99
C MET A 1 -20.39 -18.74 47.03
N ALA A 2 -19.47 -19.18 46.15
CA ALA A 2 -18.79 -18.29 45.22
C ALA A 2 -19.71 -18.03 44.01
N HIS A 3 -19.93 -16.77 43.66
CA HIS A 3 -20.76 -16.35 42.54
C HIS A 3 -19.85 -16.17 41.31
N GLU A 4 -19.83 -17.15 40.42
CA GLU A 4 -19.12 -17.03 39.14
C GLU A 4 -19.79 -15.97 38.28
N ARG A 5 -19.02 -14.93 37.92
CA ARG A 5 -19.44 -13.93 36.95
C ARG A 5 -19.19 -14.51 35.55
N ASN A 6 -20.27 -14.91 34.87
CA ASN A 6 -20.19 -15.33 33.47
C ASN A 6 -19.83 -14.14 32.57
N THR A 7 -18.53 -13.97 32.28
CA THR A 7 -18.07 -13.07 31.23
C THR A 7 -18.34 -13.73 29.88
N LEU A 8 -19.29 -13.18 29.12
CA LEU A 8 -19.54 -13.58 27.73
C LEU A 8 -18.35 -13.16 26.87
N VAL A 9 -17.46 -14.11 26.57
CA VAL A 9 -16.46 -14.00 25.50
C VAL A 9 -17.07 -14.55 24.22
N GLY A 10 -17.38 -13.68 23.27
CA GLY A 10 -17.88 -14.01 21.95
C GLY A 10 -16.92 -13.52 20.87
N ILE A 11 -16.63 -14.38 19.89
CA ILE A 11 -15.87 -13.99 18.71
C ILE A 11 -16.86 -13.31 17.76
N LEU A 12 -16.77 -11.99 17.62
CA LEU A 12 -17.54 -11.24 16.63
C LEU A 12 -16.91 -11.47 15.25
N SER A 13 -17.38 -12.50 14.54
CA SER A 13 -17.04 -12.73 13.14
C SER A 13 -17.96 -11.89 12.25
N MET A 14 -17.53 -10.68 11.86
CA MET A 14 -18.18 -9.97 10.75
C MET A 14 -17.78 -10.63 9.44
N PRO A 15 -18.72 -11.22 8.66
CA PRO A 15 -18.41 -11.65 7.30
C PRO A 15 -18.08 -10.40 6.48
N GLN A 16 -16.81 -10.21 6.16
CA GLN A 16 -16.38 -9.21 5.20
C GLN A 16 -16.79 -9.75 3.83
N THR A 17 -17.96 -9.36 3.33
CA THR A 17 -18.33 -9.67 1.94
C THR A 17 -17.22 -9.06 1.07
N PRO A 18 -16.46 -9.86 0.31
CA PRO A 18 -15.47 -9.31 -0.60
C PRO A 18 -16.24 -8.42 -1.57
N SER A 19 -15.89 -7.13 -1.59
CA SER A 19 -16.47 -6.18 -2.51
C SER A 19 -16.22 -6.66 -3.93
N SER A 20 -17.24 -6.64 -4.79
CA SER A 20 -17.08 -6.90 -6.22
C SER A 20 -16.37 -5.76 -6.96
N ALA A 21 -16.00 -4.68 -6.26
CA ALA A 21 -15.30 -3.56 -6.84
C ALA A 21 -13.85 -3.92 -7.15
N PHE A 22 -13.39 -3.43 -8.30
CA PHE A 22 -11.98 -3.45 -8.69
C PHE A 22 -11.34 -2.08 -8.48
N GLN A 23 -10.06 -2.09 -8.12
CA GLN A 23 -9.32 -0.88 -7.80
C GLN A 23 -8.40 -0.44 -8.95
N GLU A 24 -8.39 0.86 -9.22
CA GLU A 24 -7.33 1.50 -10.01
C GLU A 24 -6.28 2.11 -9.08
N LYS A 25 -4.98 1.91 -9.38
CA LYS A 25 -3.85 2.52 -8.66
C LYS A 25 -2.95 3.28 -9.62
N CYS A 26 -2.36 4.36 -9.14
CA CYS A 26 -1.30 5.10 -9.83
C CYS A 26 -0.04 5.07 -8.96
N VAL A 27 1.10 4.75 -9.56
CA VAL A 27 2.39 4.66 -8.86
C VAL A 27 3.47 5.40 -9.63
N THR A 28 4.38 6.05 -8.91
CA THR A 28 5.57 6.69 -9.49
C THR A 28 6.74 5.73 -9.46
N PRO A 29 7.52 5.57 -10.54
CA PRO A 29 8.72 4.74 -10.52
C PRO A 29 9.71 5.15 -9.43
N GLU A 30 10.31 4.16 -8.78
CA GLU A 30 11.33 4.32 -7.73
C GLU A 30 12.49 3.36 -8.04
N ALA A 31 13.65 3.60 -7.41
CA ALA A 31 14.82 2.73 -7.58
C ALA A 31 14.62 1.34 -6.96
N GLN A 32 13.73 1.23 -5.99
CA GLN A 32 13.45 0.01 -5.23
C GLN A 32 12.22 -0.69 -5.79
N GLU A 33 12.09 -1.98 -5.48
CA GLU A 33 10.93 -2.78 -5.87
C GLU A 33 9.65 -2.22 -5.22
N GLN A 34 8.60 -2.07 -6.03
CA GLN A 34 7.29 -1.63 -5.58
C GLN A 34 6.27 -2.76 -5.72
N VAL A 35 5.73 -3.20 -4.59
CA VAL A 35 4.67 -4.22 -4.56
C VAL A 35 3.32 -3.52 -4.50
N ILE A 36 2.58 -3.52 -5.61
CA ILE A 36 1.22 -2.97 -5.66
C ILE A 36 0.21 -4.06 -5.32
N THR A 37 -0.50 -3.89 -4.21
CA THR A 37 -1.59 -4.77 -3.78
C THR A 37 -2.90 -4.00 -3.74
N ALA A 38 -4.02 -4.68 -4.01
CA ALA A 38 -5.34 -4.09 -3.83
C ALA A 38 -5.59 -3.76 -2.36
N ASP A 39 -6.24 -2.63 -2.10
CA ASP A 39 -6.58 -2.22 -0.74
C ASP A 39 -7.66 -3.14 -0.14
N VAL A 40 -7.72 -3.19 1.20
CA VAL A 40 -8.73 -3.97 1.92
C VAL A 40 -10.13 -3.55 1.47
N GLY A 41 -10.96 -4.53 1.12
CA GLY A 41 -12.31 -4.27 0.63
C GLY A 41 -12.40 -4.06 -0.88
N TYR A 42 -11.36 -4.37 -1.67
CA TYR A 42 -11.44 -4.59 -3.11
C TYR A 42 -11.19 -6.06 -3.45
N ALA A 43 -11.82 -6.57 -4.52
CA ALA A 43 -11.59 -7.93 -4.98
C ALA A 43 -10.22 -8.08 -5.66
N ALA A 44 -9.82 -7.11 -6.47
CA ALA A 44 -8.55 -7.10 -7.20
C ALA A 44 -8.23 -5.69 -7.76
N LEU A 45 -7.06 -5.56 -8.36
CA LEU A 45 -6.68 -4.41 -9.18
C LEU A 45 -7.30 -4.56 -10.58
N SER A 46 -8.01 -3.55 -11.08
CA SER A 46 -8.44 -3.49 -12.49
C SER A 46 -7.38 -2.86 -13.38
N LYS A 47 -6.65 -1.85 -12.87
CA LYS A 47 -5.67 -1.10 -13.65
C LYS A 47 -4.57 -0.55 -12.74
N VAL A 48 -3.34 -0.67 -13.20
CA VAL A 48 -2.19 0.00 -12.60
C VAL A 48 -1.61 0.94 -13.65
N THR A 49 -1.63 2.24 -13.34
CA THR A 49 -0.98 3.26 -14.15
C THR A 49 0.38 3.57 -13.54
N VAL A 50 1.43 3.42 -14.33
CA VAL A 50 2.77 3.83 -13.93
C VAL A 50 3.00 5.24 -14.47
N ALA A 51 3.30 6.18 -13.58
CA ALA A 51 3.60 7.57 -13.93
C ALA A 51 4.97 7.67 -14.63
N ALA A 52 5.25 8.83 -15.21
CA ALA A 52 6.57 9.11 -15.75
C ALA A 52 7.64 9.07 -14.66
N ILE A 53 8.85 8.66 -15.02
CA ILE A 53 10.02 8.72 -14.13
C ILE A 53 10.26 10.20 -13.75
N PRO A 54 10.53 10.51 -12.47
CA PRO A 54 10.89 11.86 -12.05
C PRO A 54 12.05 12.41 -12.88
N SER A 55 11.96 13.67 -13.32
CA SER A 55 12.95 14.28 -14.24
C SER A 55 14.36 14.39 -13.66
N ASN A 56 14.49 14.29 -12.33
CA ASN A 56 15.75 14.33 -11.60
C ASN A 56 16.28 12.94 -11.22
N TYR A 57 15.56 11.85 -11.50
CA TYR A 57 15.97 10.51 -11.11
C TYR A 57 17.31 10.12 -11.74
N GLY A 58 18.31 9.83 -10.91
CA GLY A 58 19.66 9.46 -11.33
C GLY A 58 20.50 10.66 -11.80
N ARG A 59 20.05 11.89 -11.55
CA ARG A 59 20.78 13.08 -11.95
C ARG A 59 22.00 13.25 -11.05
N ILE A 60 23.17 13.26 -11.67
CA ILE A 60 24.42 13.58 -11.00
C ILE A 60 24.71 15.08 -11.19
N SER A 61 24.90 15.79 -10.09
CA SER A 61 25.34 17.18 -10.10
C SER A 61 26.69 17.33 -9.39
N PHE A 62 27.56 18.16 -9.97
CA PHE A 62 28.87 18.48 -9.41
C PHE A 62 28.99 20.01 -9.28
N ASN A 63 29.27 20.49 -8.07
CA ASN A 63 29.39 21.92 -7.80
C ASN A 63 30.85 22.40 -7.63
N GLY A 64 31.83 21.56 -7.98
CA GLY A 64 33.25 21.82 -7.78
C GLY A 64 33.84 21.26 -6.48
N TYR A 65 33.00 20.84 -5.53
CA TYR A 65 33.41 20.30 -4.23
C TYR A 65 32.76 18.94 -3.90
N GLU A 66 31.52 18.72 -4.36
CA GLU A 66 30.74 17.53 -4.02
C GLU A 66 29.98 16.99 -5.24
N LEU A 67 29.90 15.66 -5.33
CA LEU A 67 29.04 14.93 -6.26
C LEU A 67 27.74 14.57 -5.54
N LYS A 68 26.60 15.03 -6.05
CA LYS A 68 25.28 14.69 -5.54
C LYS A 68 24.51 13.88 -6.56
N VAL A 69 23.86 12.81 -6.10
CA VAL A 69 22.93 11.99 -6.88
C VAL A 69 21.53 12.28 -6.36
N GLU A 70 20.62 12.65 -7.25
CA GLU A 70 19.19 12.88 -6.97
C GLU A 70 18.31 11.70 -7.41
#